data_AF-A0A929H5Y5-F1
#
_entry.id   AF-A0A929H5Y5-F1
#
_cell.length_a   1.000
_cell.length_b   1.000
_cell.length_c   1.000
_cell.angle_alpha   90.00
_cell.angle_beta   90.00
_cell.angle_gamma   90.00
#
_symmetry.space_group_name_H-M   'P 1'
#
loop_
_entity.id
_entity.type
_entity.pdbx_description
1 polymer ?
#
loop_
_entity_poly.entity_id
_entity_poly.type
_entity_poly.pdbx_seq_one_letter_code
_entity_poly.pdbx_strand_id
1 'polypeptide(L)'
;MTYQEGEAAGLRQQRSKQAIDLAMQGRWQEAVAANQGLIESFPNDVSAYNRLGRAYMEIGEFSRAWEAYSRAIELDPYNTIAQKNLNRLSRLRGEIAGSPEGSQVEPQHFIEETGKAGVVNLGYSGPPEVVAKMVAGDKVYLKIEGSSLTVGNGRGEYLGQVDPKNGRRLVKLIEGGNEYTAAIVSSTEDMVSIIIREIYQEPSQAGHLSFPAREFKSPRPYVSDRIIRHEHELEYEEMAVEESEYTMMSGEEAELSSEEPPDINIHE
;
A
#
# COMPACT_ATOMS: atom_id res chain seq x y z
N MET A 1 43.25 3.09 -2.62
CA MET A 1 42.22 2.55 -3.54
C MET A 1 42.92 1.73 -4.59
N THR A 2 42.58 0.45 -4.69
CA THR A 2 43.20 -0.46 -5.66
C THR A 2 42.54 -0.30 -7.04
N TYR A 3 43.28 -0.48 -8.13
CA TYR A 3 42.79 -0.28 -9.52
C TYR A 3 41.48 -1.05 -9.82
N GLN A 4 41.24 -2.17 -9.13
CA GLN A 4 40.04 -3.01 -9.27
C GLN A 4 38.78 -2.42 -8.60
N GLU A 5 38.94 -1.60 -7.54
CA GLU A 5 37.80 -0.94 -6.88
C GLU A 5 37.22 0.20 -7.75
N GLY A 6 38.08 0.89 -8.50
CA GLY A 6 37.68 1.96 -9.42
C GLY A 6 36.87 1.45 -10.62
N GLU A 7 37.28 0.33 -11.22
CA GLU A 7 36.53 -0.31 -12.31
C GLU A 7 35.17 -0.85 -11.84
N ALA A 8 35.13 -1.44 -10.64
CA ALA A 8 33.89 -1.92 -10.03
C ALA A 8 32.90 -0.78 -9.72
N ALA A 9 33.40 0.37 -9.25
CA ALA A 9 32.58 1.56 -9.02
C ALA A 9 31.97 2.13 -10.31
N GLY A 10 32.75 2.17 -11.40
CA GLY A 10 32.26 2.59 -12.72
C GLY A 10 31.18 1.65 -13.27
N LEU A 11 31.39 0.34 -13.14
CA LEU A 11 30.41 -0.66 -13.55
C LEU A 11 29.10 -0.56 -12.74
N ARG A 12 29.21 -0.32 -11.42
CA ARG A 12 28.05 -0.06 -10.54
C ARG A 12 27.27 1.16 -11.00
N GLN A 13 27.95 2.27 -11.28
CA GLN A 13 27.31 3.50 -11.72
C GLN A 13 26.59 3.32 -13.06
N GLN A 14 27.24 2.66 -14.03
CA GLN A 14 26.65 2.37 -15.33
C GLN A 14 25.38 1.52 -15.21
N ARG A 15 25.44 0.42 -14.44
CA ARG A 15 24.28 -0.45 -14.23
C ARG A 15 23.17 0.24 -13.44
N SER A 16 23.53 1.09 -12.47
CA SER A 16 22.57 1.91 -11.73
C SER A 16 21.82 2.86 -12.66
N LYS A 17 22.53 3.54 -13.57
CA LYS A 17 21.93 4.41 -14.57
C LYS A 17 20.96 3.65 -15.47
N GLN A 18 21.36 2.47 -15.96
CA GLN A 18 20.47 1.63 -16.77
C GLN A 18 19.18 1.25 -16.03
N ALA A 19 19.28 0.87 -14.74
CA ALA A 19 18.11 0.52 -13.93
C ALA A 19 17.17 1.73 -13.73
N ILE A 20 17.73 2.94 -13.59
CA ILE A 20 16.97 4.20 -13.50
C ILE A 20 16.24 4.48 -14.81
N ASP A 21 16.95 4.41 -15.93
CA ASP A 21 16.38 4.72 -17.24
C ASP A 21 15.20 3.78 -17.57
N LEU A 22 15.31 2.49 -17.22
CA LEU A 22 14.21 1.53 -17.34
C LEU A 22 13.01 1.90 -16.48
N ALA A 23 13.24 2.34 -15.24
CA ALA A 23 12.19 2.81 -14.35
C ALA A 23 11.51 4.10 -14.86
N MET A 24 12.29 5.05 -15.39
CA MET A 24 11.75 6.28 -15.99
C MET A 24 10.88 6.01 -17.22
N GLN A 25 11.16 4.93 -17.96
CA GLN A 25 10.35 4.47 -19.09
C GLN A 25 9.12 3.65 -18.66
N GLY A 26 8.90 3.44 -17.36
CA GLY A 26 7.81 2.61 -16.83
C GLY A 26 7.99 1.10 -17.06
N ARG A 27 9.19 0.66 -17.47
CA ARG A 27 9.53 -0.75 -17.74
C ARG A 27 9.93 -1.45 -16.43
N TRP A 28 8.98 -1.57 -15.52
CA TRP A 28 9.22 -1.95 -14.13
C TRP A 28 9.77 -3.38 -13.95
N GLN A 29 9.30 -4.36 -14.74
CA GLN A 29 9.82 -5.73 -14.68
C GLN A 29 11.29 -5.81 -15.08
N GLU A 30 11.72 -4.99 -16.05
CA GLU A 30 13.11 -4.94 -16.49
C GLU A 30 13.98 -4.17 -15.49
N ALA A 31 13.43 -3.13 -14.87
CA ALA A 31 14.07 -2.45 -13.76
C ALA A 31 14.29 -3.38 -12.55
N VAL A 32 13.36 -4.29 -12.25
CA VAL A 32 13.56 -5.35 -11.24
C VAL A 32 14.77 -6.22 -11.59
N ALA A 33 14.82 -6.75 -12.82
CA ALA A 33 15.92 -7.60 -13.25
C ALA A 33 17.27 -6.87 -13.22
N ALA A 34 17.32 -5.60 -13.64
CA ALA A 34 18.52 -4.78 -13.61
C ALA A 34 19.01 -4.54 -12.17
N ASN A 35 18.11 -4.24 -11.23
CA ASN A 35 18.48 -4.05 -9.82
C ASN A 35 18.89 -5.35 -9.12
N GLN A 36 18.29 -6.49 -9.47
CA GLN A 36 18.74 -7.80 -8.98
C GLN A 36 20.17 -8.11 -9.43
N GLY A 37 20.50 -7.89 -10.71
CA GLY A 37 21.86 -8.08 -11.20
C GLY A 37 22.88 -7.12 -10.57
N LEU A 38 22.45 -5.90 -10.20
CA LEU A 38 23.26 -5.00 -9.38
C LEU A 38 23.54 -5.59 -8.00
N ILE A 39 22.52 -6.09 -7.31
CA ILE A 39 22.64 -6.68 -5.97
C ILE A 39 23.50 -7.95 -5.98
N GLU A 40 23.43 -8.77 -7.03
CA GLU A 40 24.31 -9.95 -7.18
C GLU A 40 25.79 -9.56 -7.25
N SER A 41 26.10 -8.43 -7.87
CA SER A 41 27.48 -7.93 -7.99
C SER A 41 27.89 -7.07 -6.78
N PHE A 42 26.93 -6.38 -6.17
CA PHE A 42 27.09 -5.40 -5.10
C PHE A 42 26.03 -5.63 -4.01
N PRO A 43 26.19 -6.67 -3.18
CA PRO A 43 25.16 -7.09 -2.23
C PRO A 43 24.91 -6.10 -1.08
N ASN A 44 25.76 -5.08 -0.93
CA ASN A 44 25.62 -4.03 0.09
C ASN A 44 25.16 -2.68 -0.50
N ASP A 45 24.69 -2.66 -1.76
CA ASP A 45 24.18 -1.44 -2.38
C ASP A 45 22.77 -1.11 -1.90
N VAL A 46 22.69 -0.25 -0.89
CA VAL A 46 21.44 0.25 -0.29
C VAL A 46 20.52 0.89 -1.35
N SER A 47 21.10 1.61 -2.31
CA SER A 47 20.32 2.30 -3.35
C SER A 47 19.69 1.31 -4.32
N ALA A 48 20.39 0.22 -4.66
CA ALA A 48 19.84 -0.85 -5.49
C ALA A 48 18.65 -1.54 -4.81
N TYR A 49 18.72 -1.79 -3.50
CA TYR A 49 17.58 -2.31 -2.74
C TYR A 49 16.38 -1.35 -2.69
N ASN A 50 16.63 -0.05 -2.54
CA ASN A 50 15.57 0.96 -2.60
C ASN A 50 14.88 1.01 -3.98
N ARG A 51 15.67 1.01 -5.06
CA ARG A 51 15.15 0.99 -6.44
C ARG A 51 14.40 -0.31 -6.73
N LEU A 52 14.90 -1.44 -6.24
CA LEU A 52 14.23 -2.75 -6.34
C LEU A 52 12.87 -2.75 -5.63
N GLY A 53 12.83 -2.22 -4.39
CA GLY A 53 11.59 -2.07 -3.63
C GLY A 53 10.56 -1.20 -4.35
N ARG A 54 11.00 -0.11 -4.98
CA ARG A 54 10.11 0.75 -5.80
C ARG A 54 9.61 0.02 -7.04
N ALA A 55 10.47 -0.69 -7.75
CA ALA A 55 10.05 -1.43 -8.93
C ALA A 55 9.03 -2.53 -8.58
N TYR A 56 9.17 -3.20 -7.42
CA TYR A 56 8.18 -4.15 -6.92
C TYR A 56 6.85 -3.49 -6.53
N MET A 57 6.88 -2.30 -5.94
CA MET A 57 5.68 -1.50 -5.63
C MET A 57 4.86 -1.22 -6.89
N GLU A 58 5.50 -0.82 -7.98
CA GLU A 58 4.82 -0.42 -9.23
C GLU A 58 4.21 -1.61 -9.98
N ILE A 59 4.76 -2.83 -9.81
CA ILE A 59 4.19 -4.05 -10.38
C ILE A 59 3.19 -4.77 -9.44
N GLY A 60 2.97 -4.23 -8.23
CA GLY A 60 2.01 -4.77 -7.25
C GLY A 60 2.54 -5.91 -6.37
N GLU A 61 3.83 -6.22 -6.43
CA GLU A 61 4.47 -7.31 -5.67
C GLU A 61 4.91 -6.84 -4.27
N PHE A 62 3.93 -6.48 -3.43
CA PHE A 62 4.18 -5.80 -2.15
C PHE A 62 5.04 -6.60 -1.14
N SER A 63 4.91 -7.92 -1.13
CA SER A 63 5.74 -8.78 -0.26
C SER A 63 7.22 -8.69 -0.63
N ARG A 64 7.54 -8.68 -1.93
CA ARG A 64 8.93 -8.56 -2.40
C ARG A 64 9.46 -7.14 -2.23
N ALA A 65 8.59 -6.13 -2.36
CA ALA A 65 8.94 -4.75 -2.02
C ALA A 65 9.33 -4.62 -0.54
N TRP A 66 8.57 -5.26 0.36
CA TRP A 66 8.87 -5.29 1.79
C TRP A 66 10.24 -5.89 2.08
N GLU A 67 10.56 -7.05 1.49
CA GLU A 67 11.86 -7.69 1.65
C GLU A 67 12.99 -6.78 1.17
N ALA A 68 12.85 -6.16 0.01
CA ALA A 68 13.85 -5.27 -0.55
C ALA A 68 14.11 -4.05 0.35
N TYR A 69 13.06 -3.35 0.81
CA TYR A 69 13.23 -2.21 1.71
C TYR A 69 13.70 -2.62 3.11
N SER A 70 13.31 -3.78 3.62
CA SER A 70 13.82 -4.31 4.89
C SER A 70 15.33 -4.52 4.78
N ARG A 71 15.79 -5.04 3.64
CA ARG A 71 17.22 -5.25 3.41
C ARG A 71 17.99 -3.93 3.29
N ALA A 72 17.39 -2.90 2.71
CA ALA A 72 17.95 -1.55 2.73
C ALA A 72 18.12 -1.01 4.16
N ILE A 73 17.16 -1.24 5.06
CA ILE A 73 17.24 -0.83 6.48
C ILE A 73 18.29 -1.63 7.26
N GLU A 74 18.43 -2.92 6.97
CA GLU A 74 19.46 -3.74 7.63
C GLU A 74 20.87 -3.32 7.25
N LEU A 75 21.07 -2.80 6.03
CA LEU A 75 22.34 -2.25 5.56
C LEU A 75 22.55 -0.80 6.03
N ASP A 76 21.50 0.01 6.02
CA ASP A 76 21.51 1.40 6.49
C ASP A 76 20.26 1.69 7.33
N PRO A 77 20.39 1.62 8.67
CA PRO A 77 19.28 1.88 9.58
C PRO A 77 18.69 3.28 9.48
N TYR A 78 19.43 4.25 8.96
CA TYR A 78 19.01 5.65 8.84
C TYR A 78 18.39 5.97 7.47
N ASN A 79 18.19 4.96 6.61
CA ASN A 79 17.63 5.16 5.28
C ASN A 79 16.16 5.60 5.34
N THR A 80 15.93 6.91 5.31
CA THR A 80 14.59 7.50 5.45
C THR A 80 13.64 7.08 4.32
N ILE A 81 14.16 6.82 3.12
CA ILE A 81 13.38 6.36 1.96
C ILE A 81 12.81 4.97 2.24
N ALA A 82 13.64 4.02 2.67
CA ALA A 82 13.21 2.68 3.02
C ALA A 82 12.24 2.69 4.21
N GLN A 83 12.50 3.51 5.25
CA GLN A 83 11.60 3.65 6.39
C GLN A 83 10.22 4.17 5.98
N LYS A 84 10.16 5.23 5.14
CA LYS A 84 8.90 5.78 4.62
C LYS A 84 8.12 4.73 3.83
N ASN A 85 8.80 3.99 2.95
CA ASN A 85 8.16 2.97 2.12
C ASN A 85 7.72 1.73 2.92
N LEU A 86 8.49 1.28 3.91
CA LEU A 86 8.07 0.22 4.83
C LEU A 86 6.89 0.66 5.69
N ASN A 87 6.85 1.90 6.14
CA ASN A 87 5.68 2.44 6.84
C ASN A 87 4.44 2.47 5.93
N ARG A 88 4.59 2.89 4.67
CA ARG A 88 3.52 2.85 3.66
C ARG A 88 3.05 1.41 3.42
N LEU A 89 3.96 0.47 3.23
CA LEU A 89 3.65 -0.95 3.09
C LEU A 89 3.05 -1.55 4.36
N SER A 90 3.45 -1.10 5.55
CA SER A 90 2.88 -1.54 6.83
C SER A 90 1.45 -1.07 6.98
N ARG A 91 1.11 0.12 6.47
CA ARG A 91 -0.26 0.61 6.44
C ARG A 91 -1.09 -0.16 5.43
N LEU A 92 -0.57 -0.39 4.22
CA LEU A 92 -1.23 -1.26 3.23
C LEU A 92 -1.41 -2.69 3.76
N ARG A 93 -0.39 -3.24 4.42
CA ARG A 93 -0.45 -4.56 5.05
C ARG A 93 -1.33 -4.56 6.29
N GLY A 94 -1.39 -3.49 7.07
CA GLY A 94 -2.27 -3.33 8.24
C GLY A 94 -3.72 -3.10 7.85
N GLU A 95 -3.97 -2.49 6.69
CA GLU A 95 -5.28 -2.46 6.03
C GLU A 95 -5.67 -3.88 5.56
N ILE A 96 -4.69 -4.74 5.25
CA ILE A 96 -4.88 -6.17 4.91
C ILE A 96 -4.90 -7.08 6.16
N ALA A 97 -4.20 -6.72 7.25
CA ALA A 97 -3.86 -7.54 8.43
C ALA A 97 -4.50 -7.02 9.74
N GLY A 98 -5.31 -5.97 9.68
CA GLY A 98 -6.34 -5.67 10.68
C GLY A 98 -7.43 -6.77 10.75
N SER A 99 -7.31 -7.83 9.96
CA SER A 99 -7.98 -9.10 10.18
C SER A 99 -7.15 -9.94 11.16
N PRO A 100 -7.68 -10.27 12.36
CA PRO A 100 -6.96 -11.09 13.32
C PRO A 100 -6.66 -12.48 12.73
N GLU A 101 -5.41 -12.92 12.90
CA GLU A 101 -4.95 -14.28 12.67
C GLU A 101 -5.90 -15.29 13.33
N GLY A 102 -6.57 -16.11 12.52
CA GLY A 102 -7.50 -17.13 13.01
C GLY A 102 -8.51 -17.68 12.00
N SER A 103 -8.66 -17.08 10.82
CA SER A 103 -9.48 -17.65 9.74
C SER A 103 -8.91 -17.30 8.37
N GLN A 104 -7.72 -17.84 8.11
CA GLN A 104 -7.05 -17.75 6.82
C GLN A 104 -7.84 -18.56 5.79
N VAL A 105 -8.51 -17.89 4.86
CA VAL A 105 -8.94 -18.53 3.61
C VAL A 105 -7.81 -18.29 2.61
N GLU A 106 -7.12 -19.37 2.27
CA GLU A 106 -6.06 -19.45 1.26
C GLU A 106 -6.43 -18.68 -0.03
N PRO A 107 -5.55 -17.82 -0.57
CA PRO A 107 -5.78 -17.05 -1.81
C PRO A 107 -6.12 -17.89 -3.05
N GLN A 108 -5.91 -19.20 -3.02
CA GLN A 108 -6.33 -20.13 -4.08
C GLN A 108 -7.85 -20.40 -4.11
N HIS A 109 -8.63 -19.83 -3.18
CA HIS A 109 -10.09 -19.82 -3.23
C HIS A 109 -10.69 -18.59 -3.93
N PHE A 110 -9.86 -17.69 -4.50
CA PHE A 110 -10.30 -16.70 -5.48
C PHE A 110 -10.48 -17.36 -6.86
N ILE A 111 -11.51 -18.19 -6.97
CA ILE A 111 -12.34 -18.13 -8.17
C ILE A 111 -13.39 -17.09 -7.81
N GLU A 112 -13.34 -15.92 -8.46
CA GLU A 112 -14.42 -14.95 -8.40
C GLU A 112 -15.69 -15.60 -8.98
N GLU A 113 -16.45 -16.28 -8.14
CA GLU A 113 -17.84 -16.58 -8.46
C GLU A 113 -18.60 -15.27 -8.33
N THR A 114 -18.61 -14.55 -9.45
CA THR A 114 -19.39 -13.34 -9.69
C THR A 114 -20.77 -13.44 -9.01
N GLY A 115 -21.03 -12.57 -8.03
CA GLY A 115 -22.34 -12.43 -7.38
C GLY A 115 -22.53 -13.10 -6.01
N LYS A 116 -21.51 -13.78 -5.43
CA LYS A 116 -21.61 -14.42 -4.09
C LYS A 116 -21.26 -13.53 -2.90
N ALA A 117 -20.47 -12.47 -3.11
CA ALA A 117 -20.15 -11.49 -2.07
C ALA A 117 -20.32 -10.06 -2.59
N GLY A 118 -20.79 -9.18 -1.72
CA GLY A 118 -21.00 -7.77 -2.04
C GLY A 118 -20.76 -6.86 -0.83
N VAL A 119 -20.18 -5.70 -1.09
CA VAL A 119 -20.03 -4.63 -0.09
C VAL A 119 -21.28 -3.77 -0.11
N VAL A 120 -21.87 -3.56 1.07
CA VAL A 120 -23.12 -2.87 1.25
C VAL A 120 -23.00 -1.82 2.35
N ASN A 121 -23.60 -0.65 2.12
CA ASN A 121 -23.61 0.42 3.10
C ASN A 121 -24.84 0.30 4.00
N LEU A 122 -24.65 0.60 5.29
CA LEU A 122 -25.75 0.68 6.24
C LEU A 122 -26.34 2.08 6.23
N GLY A 123 -27.65 2.17 6.00
CA GLY A 123 -28.46 3.34 6.26
C GLY A 123 -28.94 3.34 7.71
N TYR A 124 -29.21 4.54 8.26
CA TYR A 124 -29.67 4.73 9.63
C TYR A 124 -28.76 4.02 10.65
N SER A 125 -27.53 4.52 10.76
CA SER A 125 -26.55 4.02 11.72
C SER A 125 -27.13 4.01 13.13
N GLY A 126 -26.81 2.95 13.87
CA GLY A 126 -27.18 2.80 15.27
C GLY A 126 -26.51 3.86 16.16
N PRO A 127 -26.66 3.76 17.50
CA PRO A 127 -26.04 4.70 18.41
C PRO A 127 -24.54 4.86 18.13
N PRO A 128 -24.01 6.09 18.03
CA PRO A 128 -22.63 6.32 17.63
C PRO A 128 -21.62 5.65 18.57
N GLU A 129 -21.98 5.48 19.84
CA GLU A 129 -21.18 4.75 20.84
C GLU A 129 -20.98 3.27 20.52
N VAL A 130 -21.95 2.63 19.87
CA VAL A 130 -21.87 1.22 19.47
C VAL A 130 -21.04 1.12 18.19
N VAL A 131 -21.31 2.01 17.22
CA VAL A 131 -20.61 2.04 15.93
C VAL A 131 -19.13 2.38 16.11
N ALA A 132 -18.78 3.34 16.97
CA ALA A 132 -17.39 3.73 17.25
C ALA A 132 -16.54 2.63 17.89
N LYS A 133 -17.18 1.62 18.49
CA LYS A 133 -16.49 0.44 19.05
C LYS A 133 -16.23 -0.65 18.02
N MET A 134 -16.85 -0.55 16.83
CA MET A 134 -16.70 -1.54 15.77
C MET A 134 -15.43 -1.26 14.97
N VAL A 135 -14.67 -2.32 14.68
CA VAL A 135 -13.45 -2.28 13.87
C VAL A 135 -13.69 -3.03 12.56
N ALA A 136 -13.00 -2.62 11.50
CA ALA A 136 -12.98 -3.38 10.25
C ALA A 136 -12.54 -4.84 10.52
N GLY A 137 -13.27 -5.80 9.95
CA GLY A 137 -13.08 -7.23 10.19
C GLY A 137 -14.02 -7.81 11.25
N ASP A 138 -14.66 -6.98 12.09
CA ASP A 138 -15.59 -7.48 13.11
C ASP A 138 -16.77 -8.22 12.48
N LYS A 139 -17.07 -9.41 13.00
CA LYS A 139 -18.21 -10.20 12.56
C LYS A 139 -19.51 -9.54 13.01
N VAL A 140 -20.44 -9.43 12.06
CA VAL A 140 -21.78 -8.89 12.31
C VAL A 140 -22.85 -9.87 11.88
N TYR A 141 -24.02 -9.74 12.48
CA TYR A 141 -25.14 -10.64 12.31
C TYR A 141 -26.28 -9.93 11.60
N LEU A 142 -26.84 -10.61 10.60
CA LEU A 142 -27.97 -10.13 9.83
C LEU A 142 -29.26 -10.61 10.49
N LYS A 143 -30.23 -9.71 10.63
CA LYS A 143 -31.54 -10.01 11.20
C LYS A 143 -32.63 -9.48 10.29
N ILE A 144 -33.64 -10.31 10.01
CA ILE A 144 -34.79 -9.90 9.20
C ILE A 144 -35.80 -9.21 10.13
N GLU A 145 -36.12 -7.96 9.81
CA GLU A 145 -37.17 -7.20 10.47
C GLU A 145 -38.17 -6.70 9.42
N GLY A 146 -39.27 -7.45 9.25
CA GLY A 146 -40.26 -7.18 8.21
C GLY A 146 -39.68 -7.33 6.80
N SER A 147 -39.63 -6.23 6.04
CA SER A 147 -39.08 -6.20 4.67
C SER A 147 -37.65 -5.66 4.59
N SER A 148 -37.02 -5.46 5.74
CA SER A 148 -35.68 -4.89 5.88
C SER A 148 -34.72 -5.85 6.55
N LEU A 149 -33.46 -5.74 6.15
CA LEU A 149 -32.35 -6.48 6.74
C LEU A 149 -31.58 -5.55 7.66
N THR A 150 -31.63 -5.82 8.95
CA THR A 150 -30.90 -5.06 9.97
C THR A 150 -29.62 -5.80 10.36
N VAL A 151 -28.67 -5.05 10.88
CA VAL A 151 -27.34 -5.54 11.21
C VAL A 151 -27.06 -5.25 12.67
N GLY A 152 -26.60 -6.27 13.39
CA GLY A 152 -26.20 -6.15 14.78
C GLY A 152 -24.85 -6.79 15.06
N ASN A 153 -24.26 -6.44 16.19
CA ASN A 153 -23.02 -7.08 16.65
C ASN A 153 -23.32 -8.39 17.43
N GLY A 154 -22.27 -9.09 17.88
CA GLY A 154 -22.41 -10.32 18.67
C GLY A 154 -23.09 -10.17 20.04
N ARG A 155 -23.30 -8.93 20.51
CA ARG A 155 -24.05 -8.61 21.73
C ARG A 155 -25.53 -8.31 21.44
N GLY A 156 -25.94 -8.30 20.17
CA GLY A 156 -27.29 -7.96 19.74
C GLY A 156 -27.56 -6.46 19.66
N GLU A 157 -26.54 -5.61 19.76
CA GLU A 157 -26.69 -4.17 19.61
C GLU A 157 -26.85 -3.80 18.13
N TYR A 158 -27.79 -2.89 17.84
CA TYR A 158 -28.12 -2.47 16.48
C TYR A 158 -27.04 -1.55 15.90
N LEU A 159 -26.53 -1.90 14.71
CA LEU A 159 -25.50 -1.16 13.99
C LEU A 159 -26.08 -0.35 12.83
N GLY A 160 -27.14 -0.83 12.19
CA GLY A 160 -27.77 -0.15 11.07
C GLY A 160 -28.63 -1.06 10.22
N GLN A 161 -29.19 -0.49 9.16
CA GLN A 161 -30.06 -1.17 8.21
C GLN A 161 -29.37 -1.26 6.86
N VAL A 162 -29.35 -2.44 6.24
CA VAL A 162 -28.88 -2.61 4.87
C VAL A 162 -29.74 -1.76 3.92
N ASP A 163 -29.11 -1.14 2.91
CA ASP A 163 -29.84 -0.29 1.97
C ASP A 163 -31.08 -1.00 1.39
N PRO A 164 -32.19 -0.27 1.14
CA PRO A 164 -33.45 -0.91 0.76
C PRO A 164 -33.40 -1.74 -0.52
N LYS A 165 -32.46 -1.48 -1.44
CA LYS A 165 -32.35 -2.23 -2.70
C LYS A 165 -31.74 -3.60 -2.44
N ASN A 166 -30.61 -3.65 -1.75
CA ASN A 166 -29.94 -4.91 -1.42
C ASN A 166 -30.69 -5.68 -0.32
N GLY A 167 -31.19 -4.98 0.71
CA GLY A 167 -31.89 -5.59 1.83
C GLY A 167 -33.11 -6.40 1.41
N ARG A 168 -33.99 -5.85 0.56
CA ARG A 168 -35.18 -6.57 0.06
C ARG A 168 -34.83 -7.82 -0.75
N ARG A 169 -33.73 -7.78 -1.50
CA ARG A 169 -33.26 -8.93 -2.29
C ARG A 169 -32.74 -10.02 -1.37
N LEU A 170 -31.86 -9.65 -0.45
CA LEU A 170 -31.26 -10.59 0.50
C LEU A 170 -32.31 -11.22 1.41
N VAL A 171 -33.32 -10.46 1.89
CA VAL A 171 -34.43 -11.02 2.69
C VAL A 171 -35.12 -12.17 1.95
N LYS A 172 -35.47 -11.99 0.66
CA LYS A 172 -36.11 -13.05 -0.13
C LYS A 172 -35.24 -14.30 -0.28
N LEU A 173 -33.93 -14.12 -0.41
CA LEU A 173 -32.99 -15.23 -0.57
C LEU A 173 -32.75 -15.95 0.74
N ILE A 174 -32.68 -15.22 1.86
CA ILE A 174 -32.59 -15.80 3.21
C ILE A 174 -33.86 -16.58 3.53
N GLU A 175 -35.04 -16.02 3.24
CA GLU A 175 -36.33 -16.74 3.38
C GLU A 175 -36.41 -17.96 2.46
N GLY A 176 -35.72 -17.91 1.32
CA GLY A 176 -35.54 -19.03 0.38
C GLY A 176 -34.55 -20.11 0.85
N GLY A 177 -33.91 -19.94 2.01
CA GLY A 177 -33.00 -20.92 2.61
C GLY A 177 -31.51 -20.63 2.39
N ASN A 178 -31.14 -19.51 1.76
CA ASN A 178 -29.74 -19.12 1.63
C ASN A 178 -29.18 -18.63 2.97
N GLU A 179 -27.92 -18.97 3.24
CA GLU A 179 -27.21 -18.48 4.43
C GLU A 179 -26.11 -17.52 4.05
N TYR A 180 -25.92 -16.52 4.91
CA TYR A 180 -24.96 -15.45 4.70
C TYR A 180 -24.12 -15.20 5.95
N THR A 181 -22.87 -14.81 5.72
CA THR A 181 -22.00 -14.22 6.74
C THR A 181 -21.75 -12.76 6.41
N ALA A 182 -21.56 -11.93 7.43
CA ALA A 182 -21.27 -10.52 7.25
C ALA A 182 -20.14 -10.04 8.18
N ALA A 183 -19.36 -9.08 7.71
CA ALA A 183 -18.29 -8.45 8.48
C ALA A 183 -18.21 -6.94 8.18
N ILE A 184 -17.75 -6.15 9.15
CA ILE A 184 -17.47 -4.72 8.93
C ILE A 184 -16.31 -4.58 7.94
N VAL A 185 -16.46 -3.73 6.93
CA VAL A 185 -15.38 -3.32 6.03
C VAL A 185 -14.80 -1.99 6.48
N SER A 186 -15.66 -1.04 6.84
CA SER A 186 -15.25 0.27 7.34
C SER A 186 -16.34 0.85 8.24
N SER A 187 -15.92 1.40 9.37
CA SER A 187 -16.74 2.20 10.28
C SER A 187 -16.13 3.60 10.32
N THR A 188 -16.64 4.52 9.51
CA THR A 188 -16.35 5.96 9.66
C THR A 188 -17.45 6.63 10.48
N GLU A 189 -17.24 7.86 10.91
CA GLU A 189 -18.23 8.61 11.72
C GLU A 189 -19.58 8.74 11.01
N ASP A 190 -19.57 8.85 9.67
CA ASP A 190 -20.77 9.07 8.86
C ASP A 190 -21.25 7.83 8.10
N MET A 191 -20.40 6.82 7.91
CA MET A 191 -20.70 5.68 7.05
C MET A 191 -20.16 4.36 7.59
N VAL A 192 -21.06 3.39 7.74
CA VAL A 192 -20.70 2.01 8.06
C VAL A 192 -20.94 1.15 6.83
N SER A 193 -19.89 0.50 6.35
CA SER A 193 -19.96 -0.45 5.24
C SER A 193 -19.64 -1.84 5.74
N ILE A 194 -20.42 -2.80 5.29
CA ILE A 194 -20.25 -4.22 5.61
C ILE A 194 -20.09 -5.02 4.33
N ILE A 195 -19.35 -6.12 4.39
CA ILE A 195 -19.33 -7.12 3.34
C ILE A 195 -20.29 -8.23 3.75
N ILE A 196 -21.16 -8.63 2.84
CA ILE A 196 -22.06 -9.76 3.00
C ILE A 196 -21.66 -10.82 1.98
N ARG A 197 -21.46 -12.05 2.43
CA ARG A 197 -21.06 -13.19 1.61
C ARG A 197 -22.05 -14.33 1.81
N GLU A 198 -22.54 -14.88 0.71
CA GLU A 198 -23.30 -16.11 0.68
C GLU A 198 -22.38 -17.28 1.05
N ILE A 199 -22.73 -18.02 2.11
CA ILE A 199 -21.99 -19.20 2.58
C ILE A 199 -22.71 -20.49 2.19
N TYR A 200 -24.01 -20.40 1.92
CA TYR A 200 -24.83 -21.50 1.45
C TYR A 200 -25.92 -20.97 0.52
N GLN A 201 -26.06 -21.62 -0.63
CA GLN A 201 -27.16 -21.40 -1.56
C GLN A 201 -28.05 -22.64 -1.53
N GLU A 202 -29.32 -22.43 -1.22
CA GLU A 202 -30.30 -23.52 -1.25
C GLU A 202 -30.59 -23.90 -2.72
N PRO A 203 -30.75 -25.19 -3.06
CA PRO A 203 -30.90 -25.63 -4.45
C PRO A 203 -32.07 -25.01 -5.23
N SER A 204 -33.19 -24.65 -4.56
CA SER A 204 -34.32 -23.94 -5.17
C SER A 204 -34.01 -22.47 -5.51
N GLN A 205 -32.97 -21.88 -4.91
CA GLN A 205 -32.47 -20.54 -5.19
C GLN A 205 -31.36 -20.50 -6.25
N ALA A 206 -31.02 -21.64 -6.87
CA ALA A 206 -29.98 -21.72 -7.89
C ALA A 206 -30.26 -20.77 -9.08
N GLY A 207 -29.26 -19.96 -9.44
CA GLY A 207 -29.35 -18.97 -10.52
C GLY A 207 -29.80 -17.57 -10.08
N HIS A 208 -30.28 -17.41 -8.85
CA HIS A 208 -30.54 -16.08 -8.27
C HIS A 208 -29.29 -15.54 -7.56
N LEU A 209 -28.56 -14.65 -8.23
CA LEU A 209 -27.34 -14.04 -7.67
C LEU A 209 -27.67 -13.18 -6.45
N SER A 210 -26.93 -13.31 -5.35
CA SER A 210 -27.15 -12.48 -4.16
C SER A 210 -26.85 -11.00 -4.39
N PHE A 211 -25.83 -10.71 -5.20
CA PHE A 211 -25.45 -9.35 -5.58
C PHE A 211 -25.46 -9.21 -7.10
N PRO A 212 -26.02 -8.11 -7.65
CA PRO A 212 -25.97 -7.87 -9.09
C PRO A 212 -24.50 -7.71 -9.52
N ALA A 213 -24.08 -8.42 -10.56
CA ALA A 213 -22.84 -8.10 -11.25
C ALA A 213 -22.96 -6.65 -11.73
N ARG A 214 -22.02 -5.78 -11.36
CA ARG A 214 -22.00 -4.39 -11.83
C ARG A 214 -22.22 -4.41 -13.35
N GLU A 215 -23.30 -3.78 -13.83
CA GLU A 215 -23.33 -3.36 -15.23
C GLU A 215 -22.09 -2.49 -15.43
N PHE A 216 -21.15 -2.98 -16.24
CA PHE A 216 -20.02 -2.19 -16.70
C PHE A 216 -20.57 -1.02 -17.52
N LYS A 217 -20.84 0.11 -16.86
CA LYS A 217 -20.83 1.41 -17.52
C LYS A 217 -19.38 1.88 -17.50
N SER A 218 -18.72 1.75 -18.64
CA SER A 218 -17.37 2.25 -18.87
C SER A 218 -17.27 3.70 -18.36
N PRO A 219 -16.38 4.02 -17.40
CA PRO A 219 -16.16 5.39 -16.99
C PRO A 219 -15.53 6.15 -18.17
N ARG A 220 -16.13 7.27 -18.57
CA ARG A 220 -15.48 8.20 -19.51
C ARG A 220 -14.24 8.78 -18.83
N PRO A 221 -13.11 8.93 -19.54
CA PRO A 221 -11.89 9.43 -18.95
C PRO A 221 -12.03 10.94 -18.71
N TYR A 222 -12.16 11.34 -17.45
CA TYR A 222 -11.80 12.67 -17.01
C TYR A 222 -10.56 12.53 -16.13
N VAL A 223 -9.46 13.10 -16.60
CA VAL A 223 -8.18 13.19 -15.91
C VAL A 223 -8.42 13.99 -14.62
N SER A 224 -8.27 13.34 -13.47
CA SER A 224 -8.42 14.00 -12.18
C SER A 224 -7.18 14.83 -11.83
N ASP A 225 -7.40 16.02 -11.24
CA ASP A 225 -6.44 17.02 -10.72
C ASP A 225 -5.26 16.51 -9.85
N ARG A 226 -5.18 15.19 -9.62
CA ARG A 226 -4.10 14.55 -8.87
C ARG A 226 -2.75 14.57 -9.59
N ILE A 227 -2.72 14.74 -10.91
CA ILE A 227 -1.47 14.83 -11.69
C ILE A 227 -0.76 16.16 -11.42
N ILE A 228 -1.50 17.25 -11.19
CA ILE A 228 -0.93 18.60 -11.00
C ILE A 228 -0.18 18.73 -9.66
N ARG A 229 -0.54 17.92 -8.64
CA ARG A 229 0.20 17.90 -7.37
C ARG A 229 1.47 17.06 -7.40
N HIS A 230 1.59 16.14 -8.35
CA HIS A 230 2.79 15.28 -8.48
C HIS A 230 3.96 15.97 -9.18
N GLU A 231 3.70 17.01 -9.99
CA GLU A 231 4.77 17.81 -10.59
C GLU A 231 5.50 18.69 -9.56
N HIS A 232 4.83 19.12 -8.48
CA HIS A 232 5.43 20.00 -7.47
C HIS A 232 6.19 19.25 -6.36
N GLU A 233 6.00 17.93 -6.20
CA GLU A 233 6.76 17.11 -5.25
C GLU A 233 8.05 16.53 -5.85
N LEU A 234 8.10 16.36 -7.19
CA LEU A 234 9.28 15.83 -7.89
C LEU A 234 10.46 16.83 -7.95
N GLU A 235 10.19 18.14 -8.01
CA GLU A 235 11.24 19.17 -7.98
C GLU A 235 11.95 19.28 -6.62
N TYR A 236 11.27 18.94 -5.51
CA TYR A 236 11.86 19.05 -4.16
C TYR A 236 12.70 17.84 -3.75
N GLU A 237 12.36 16.63 -4.24
CA GLU A 237 13.17 15.44 -3.97
C GLU A 237 14.42 15.35 -4.87
N GLU A 238 14.41 15.93 -6.07
CA GLU A 238 15.61 16.00 -6.94
C GLU A 238 16.68 16.96 -6.40
N MET A 239 16.31 18.15 -5.88
CA MET A 239 17.28 19.10 -5.31
C MET A 239 18.00 18.56 -4.06
N ALA A 240 17.31 17.76 -3.23
CA ALA A 240 17.88 17.22 -2.00
C ALA A 240 18.90 16.09 -2.25
N VAL A 241 18.81 15.41 -3.39
CA VAL A 241 19.71 14.30 -3.74
C VAL A 241 21.03 14.82 -4.31
N GLU A 242 21.01 15.86 -5.15
CA GLU A 242 22.24 16.48 -5.69
C GLU A 242 23.07 17.22 -4.62
N GLU A 243 22.44 17.90 -3.65
CA GLU A 243 23.15 18.65 -2.60
C GLU A 243 23.94 17.75 -1.63
N SER A 244 23.47 16.51 -1.46
CA SER A 244 24.08 15.52 -0.56
C SER A 244 25.33 14.84 -1.13
N GLU A 245 25.48 14.79 -2.46
CA GLU A 245 26.69 14.24 -3.10
C GLU A 245 27.84 15.26 -3.20
N TYR A 246 27.57 16.57 -3.16
CA TYR A 246 28.63 17.60 -3.26
C TYR A 246 29.30 17.96 -1.92
N THR A 247 28.68 17.67 -0.77
CA THR A 247 29.18 18.16 0.54
C THR A 247 30.30 17.28 1.15
N MET A 248 30.59 16.10 0.57
CA MET A 248 31.54 15.14 1.16
C MET A 248 32.93 15.11 0.48
N MET A 249 33.28 16.11 -0.34
CA MET A 249 34.55 16.14 -1.08
C MET A 249 35.40 17.41 -0.88
N SER A 250 35.34 18.03 0.30
CA SER A 250 36.32 19.05 0.69
C SER A 250 36.73 18.93 2.17
N GLY A 251 37.28 17.76 2.52
CA GLY A 251 37.95 17.53 3.80
C GLY A 251 39.39 17.10 3.58
N GLU A 252 40.32 17.95 4.00
CA GLU A 252 41.74 17.70 4.29
C GLU A 252 42.72 17.60 3.10
N GLU A 253 43.46 18.69 2.87
CA GLU A 253 44.94 18.69 3.00
C GLU A 253 45.37 20.07 3.50
N ALA A 254 45.66 20.17 4.81
CA ALA A 254 46.42 21.29 5.37
C ALA A 254 47.76 20.74 5.84
N GLU A 255 48.71 20.63 4.90
CA GLU A 255 50.11 20.43 5.24
C GLU A 255 50.71 21.71 5.83
N LEU A 256 51.40 21.50 6.93
CA LEU A 256 52.11 22.47 7.75
C LEU A 256 53.43 22.85 7.04
N SER A 257 53.67 24.14 6.79
CA SER A 257 55.03 24.67 6.61
C SER A 257 55.16 26.04 7.28
N SER A 258 56.20 26.15 8.11
CA SER A 258 56.57 27.21 9.03
C SER A 258 57.40 28.35 8.39
N GLU A 259 57.54 29.44 9.17
CA GLU A 259 58.50 30.58 9.08
C GLU A 259 58.11 31.72 8.10
N GLU A 260 58.10 33.03 8.41
CA GLU A 260 58.37 33.93 9.56
C GLU A 260 57.70 35.29 9.22
N PRO A 261 57.43 36.23 10.17
CA PRO A 261 56.73 37.49 9.90
C PRO A 261 57.70 38.64 9.54
N PRO A 262 57.23 39.72 8.88
CA PRO A 262 57.57 41.03 9.43
C PRO A 262 56.47 42.11 9.36
N ASP A 263 56.49 42.88 10.45
CA ASP A 263 56.33 44.33 10.56
C ASP A 263 54.97 44.99 10.29
N ILE A 264 54.25 45.14 11.41
CA ILE A 264 53.30 46.21 11.66
C ILE A 264 54.08 47.53 11.66
N ASN A 265 53.92 48.34 10.61
CA ASN A 265 54.30 49.75 10.65
C ASN A 265 53.09 50.58 11.07
N ILE A 266 53.10 51.01 12.33
CA ILE A 266 52.18 51.99 12.90
C ILE A 266 52.80 53.35 12.62
N HIS A 267 52.13 54.21 11.87
CA HIS A 267 52.38 55.65 11.97
C HIS A 267 51.06 56.42 11.97
N GLU A 268 51.05 57.33 12.94
CA GLU A 268 50.05 58.32 13.40
C GLU A 268 49.21 59.01 12.32
#